data_AF-A0A8S9G3U1-F1
#
_entry.id   AF-A0A8S9G3U1-F1
#
_cell.length_a   1.000
_cell.length_b   1.000
_cell.length_c   1.000
_cell.angle_alpha   90.00
_cell.angle_beta   90.00
_cell.angle_gamma   90.00
#
_symmetry.space_group_name_H-M   'P 1'
#
loop_
_entity.id
_entity.type
_entity.pdbx_description
1 polymer ?
#
loop_
_entity_poly.entity_id
_entity_poly.type
_entity_poly.pdbx_seq_one_letter_code
_entity_poly.pdbx_strand_id
1 'polypeptide(L)'
;MGSSSTAQEEPQLVDTPATVPSPLAQEPDNDVPAPGNQFAEFAAGCFWGVELAYQRIPGVTETEVGYTQGISHNPSYKDVCTNTTNHAEVVRVQYDPNECTYETLLDLFWSRHDPTTLNRQGKLVGAQYRSGIYFYTPEQEKLARESLENQQKKLEKKIVSEIIPAKKFYKAFRKFPQSLDRKKEINLGMVSDASFHGPTSIVVLNPESDEGDEGAVVFGDGALDLDFSEGDHETPLDLRIQAEDPRRVAEVPVRRG
;
A
#
# COMPACT_ATOMS: atom_id res chain seq x y z
N MET A 1 69.13 -2.93 33.09
CA MET A 1 68.32 -4.13 32.77
C MET A 1 66.97 -3.95 33.43
N GLY A 2 65.98 -3.49 32.69
CA GLY A 2 64.61 -3.31 33.18
C GLY A 2 63.68 -3.83 32.09
N SER A 3 63.06 -4.98 32.37
CA SER A 3 62.28 -5.75 31.42
C SER A 3 60.95 -5.10 31.09
N SER A 4 60.57 -5.34 29.83
CA SER A 4 59.31 -5.03 29.17
C SER A 4 58.07 -5.49 29.96
N SER A 5 57.02 -4.68 29.96
CA SER A 5 55.64 -5.16 30.04
C SER A 5 54.76 -4.23 29.21
N THR A 6 54.31 -4.76 28.08
CA THR A 6 53.51 -4.14 27.04
C THR A 6 52.08 -3.98 27.54
N ALA A 7 51.57 -2.75 27.66
CA ALA A 7 50.13 -2.51 27.73
C ALA A 7 49.57 -2.71 26.32
N GLN A 8 48.70 -3.71 26.15
CA GLN A 8 47.89 -3.84 24.95
C GLN A 8 46.76 -2.81 25.04
N GLU A 9 46.76 -1.88 24.10
CA GLU A 9 45.66 -0.95 23.83
C GLU A 9 44.61 -1.74 23.04
N GLU A 10 43.44 -1.99 23.64
CA GLU A 10 42.27 -2.54 22.94
C GLU A 10 41.72 -1.47 21.99
N PRO A 11 41.60 -1.72 20.68
CA PRO A 11 40.94 -0.78 19.79
C PRO A 11 39.43 -0.91 19.96
N GLN A 12 38.82 0.06 20.65
CA GLN A 12 37.39 0.30 20.52
C GLN A 12 37.11 1.12 19.26
N LEU A 13 36.46 0.51 18.26
CA LEU A 13 35.57 1.14 17.27
C LEU A 13 35.05 0.07 16.32
N VAL A 14 33.87 -0.48 16.61
CA VAL A 14 33.03 -1.11 15.58
C VAL A 14 31.99 -0.10 15.15
N ASP A 15 32.41 0.79 14.27
CA ASP A 15 31.53 1.69 13.54
C ASP A 15 30.66 0.83 12.62
N THR A 16 29.38 0.73 12.93
CA THR A 16 28.42 0.08 12.02
C THR A 16 28.30 1.00 10.81
N PRO A 17 28.46 0.55 9.55
CA PRO A 17 28.34 1.46 8.43
C PRO A 17 26.90 1.97 8.40
N ALA A 18 26.73 3.24 8.78
CA ALA A 18 25.50 3.96 8.51
C ALA A 18 25.26 3.86 7.00
N THR A 19 24.14 3.25 6.61
CA THR A 19 23.72 3.16 5.20
C THR A 19 23.77 4.58 4.61
N VAL A 20 24.79 4.86 3.80
CA VAL A 20 24.98 6.18 3.22
C VAL A 20 23.82 6.42 2.25
N PRO A 21 23.08 7.54 2.38
CA PRO A 21 21.99 7.83 1.46
C PRO A 21 22.49 7.88 0.01
N SER A 22 21.84 7.11 -0.86
CA SER A 22 22.08 7.17 -2.29
C SER A 22 21.64 8.54 -2.81
N PRO A 23 22.53 9.33 -3.44
CA PRO A 23 22.14 10.61 -4.03
C PRO A 23 20.98 10.47 -5.02
N LEU A 24 20.97 9.39 -5.80
CA LEU A 24 19.91 9.09 -6.79
C LEU A 24 18.53 8.89 -6.15
N ALA A 25 18.48 8.37 -4.92
CA ALA A 25 17.21 8.22 -4.19
C ALA A 25 16.71 9.52 -3.57
N GLN A 26 17.59 10.53 -3.45
CA GLN A 26 17.25 11.83 -2.88
C GLN A 26 16.91 12.88 -3.94
N GLU A 27 17.13 12.58 -5.22
CA GLU A 27 16.77 13.44 -6.35
C GLU A 27 15.25 13.65 -6.45
N PRO A 28 14.80 14.76 -7.05
CA PRO A 28 13.38 14.97 -7.34
C PRO A 28 12.86 13.90 -8.31
N ASP A 29 11.55 13.67 -8.30
CA ASP A 29 10.91 12.91 -9.36
C ASP A 29 10.90 13.73 -10.66
N ASN A 30 11.63 13.23 -11.65
CA ASN A 30 11.79 13.87 -12.97
C ASN A 30 10.93 13.19 -14.05
N ASP A 31 10.09 12.22 -13.67
CA ASP A 31 9.15 11.61 -14.59
C ASP A 31 8.10 12.65 -15.03
N VAL A 32 7.60 12.54 -16.26
CA VAL A 32 6.65 13.50 -16.85
C VAL A 32 5.29 12.83 -17.00
N PRO A 33 4.19 13.42 -16.48
CA PRO A 33 2.86 12.86 -16.66
C PRO A 33 2.40 12.99 -18.12
N ALA A 34 1.30 12.29 -18.48
CA ALA A 34 0.70 12.46 -19.80
C ALA A 34 0.31 13.93 -20.06
N PRO A 35 0.31 14.39 -21.32
CA PRO A 35 0.00 15.79 -21.64
C PRO A 35 -1.34 16.24 -21.06
N GLY A 36 -1.34 17.38 -20.35
CA GLY A 36 -2.52 17.93 -19.69
C GLY A 36 -2.73 17.43 -18.26
N ASN A 37 -2.09 16.33 -17.86
CA ASN A 37 -2.23 15.76 -16.53
C ASN A 37 -1.15 16.27 -15.57
N GLN A 38 -1.39 16.05 -14.27
CA GLN A 38 -0.45 16.33 -13.19
C GLN A 38 -0.21 15.09 -12.34
N PHE A 39 0.95 15.02 -11.69
CA PHE A 39 1.24 14.01 -10.67
C PHE A 39 0.89 14.49 -9.27
N ALA A 40 0.51 13.55 -8.42
CA ALA A 40 0.34 13.69 -6.98
C ALA A 40 0.78 12.39 -6.29
N GLU A 41 1.45 12.48 -5.14
CA GLU A 41 1.93 11.31 -4.41
C GLU A 41 1.43 11.27 -2.96
N PHE A 42 0.90 10.12 -2.55
CA PHE A 42 0.31 9.92 -1.23
C PHE A 42 0.80 8.62 -0.58
N ALA A 43 1.28 8.72 0.66
CA ALA A 43 1.59 7.59 1.54
C ALA A 43 0.52 7.50 2.64
N ALA A 44 -0.22 6.40 2.69
CA ALA A 44 -1.36 6.25 3.61
C ALA A 44 -1.48 4.83 4.18
N GLY A 45 -0.34 4.18 4.42
CA GLY A 45 -0.27 2.77 4.84
C GLY A 45 -0.07 1.83 3.65
N CYS A 46 -0.65 0.62 3.69
CA CYS A 46 -0.53 -0.34 2.60
C CYS A 46 -1.10 0.23 1.30
N PHE A 47 -0.22 0.44 0.32
CA PHE A 47 -0.55 1.08 -0.95
C PHE A 47 -1.61 0.37 -1.81
N TRP A 48 -1.92 -0.92 -1.60
CA TRP A 48 -2.91 -1.65 -2.43
C TRP A 48 -4.33 -1.13 -2.19
N GLY A 49 -4.68 -0.94 -0.91
CA GLY A 49 -5.99 -0.41 -0.54
C GLY A 49 -6.13 1.08 -0.85
N VAL A 50 -5.00 1.80 -0.91
CA VAL A 50 -4.96 3.23 -1.25
C VAL A 50 -5.08 3.41 -2.76
N GLU A 51 -4.35 2.62 -3.57
CA GLU A 51 -4.41 2.65 -5.04
C GLU A 51 -5.83 2.42 -5.54
N LEU A 52 -6.49 1.37 -5.03
CA LEU A 52 -7.87 1.04 -5.38
C LEU A 52 -8.85 2.18 -5.09
N ALA A 53 -8.60 2.98 -4.06
CA ALA A 53 -9.44 4.12 -3.73
C ALA A 53 -9.26 5.26 -4.75
N TYR A 54 -8.02 5.58 -5.12
CA TYR A 54 -7.73 6.60 -6.14
C TYR A 54 -8.21 6.22 -7.54
N GLN A 55 -8.15 4.93 -7.91
CA GLN A 55 -8.67 4.42 -9.19
C GLN A 55 -10.16 4.71 -9.42
N ARG A 56 -10.92 4.97 -8.36
CA ARG A 56 -12.36 5.21 -8.42
C ARG A 56 -12.73 6.69 -8.51
N ILE A 57 -11.76 7.59 -8.46
CA ILE A 57 -12.02 9.04 -8.57
C ILE A 57 -12.16 9.42 -10.06
N PRO A 58 -13.30 10.01 -10.47
CA PRO A 58 -13.42 10.60 -11.81
C PRO A 58 -12.36 11.67 -12.04
N GLY A 59 -11.71 11.66 -13.21
CA GLY A 59 -10.59 12.54 -13.55
C GLY A 59 -9.21 12.02 -13.13
N VAL A 60 -9.13 10.93 -12.35
CA VAL A 60 -7.87 10.16 -12.21
C VAL A 60 -7.68 9.31 -13.46
N THR A 61 -6.54 9.50 -14.13
CA THR A 61 -6.22 8.89 -15.42
C THR A 61 -5.31 7.67 -15.29
N GLU A 62 -4.42 7.67 -14.29
CA GLU A 62 -3.53 6.54 -13.99
C GLU A 62 -3.18 6.50 -12.51
N THR A 63 -2.95 5.30 -11.98
CA THR A 63 -2.41 5.09 -10.64
C THR A 63 -1.26 4.09 -10.70
N GLU A 64 -0.20 4.35 -9.95
CA GLU A 64 0.93 3.46 -9.81
C GLU A 64 1.31 3.34 -8.33
N VAL A 65 1.70 2.15 -7.90
CA VAL A 65 2.23 1.91 -6.55
C VAL A 65 3.75 1.81 -6.58
N GLY A 66 4.40 2.31 -5.54
CA GLY A 66 5.85 2.33 -5.49
C GLY A 66 6.43 2.73 -4.14
N TYR A 67 7.73 3.01 -4.18
CA TYR A 67 8.54 3.39 -3.04
C TYR A 67 9.21 4.74 -3.31
N THR A 68 9.24 5.62 -2.31
CA THR A 68 9.91 6.95 -2.42
C THR A 68 10.39 7.42 -1.04
N GLN A 69 11.03 8.58 -0.96
CA GLN A 69 11.56 9.23 0.25
C GLN A 69 12.60 8.43 1.07
N GLY A 70 12.96 7.23 0.62
CA GLY A 70 13.98 6.40 1.25
C GLY A 70 15.38 6.74 0.79
N ILE A 71 16.35 6.08 1.40
CA ILE A 71 17.78 6.34 1.22
C ILE A 71 18.45 5.37 0.22
N SER A 72 17.80 4.27 -0.13
CA SER A 72 18.34 3.27 -1.06
C SER A 72 17.88 3.53 -2.49
N HIS A 73 18.74 3.27 -3.47
CA HIS A 73 18.37 3.31 -4.88
C HIS A 73 17.86 1.96 -5.36
N ASN A 74 16.80 1.95 -6.17
CA ASN A 74 16.13 0.75 -6.71
C ASN A 74 15.80 -0.30 -5.62
N PRO A 75 15.04 0.06 -4.57
CA PRO A 75 14.66 -0.89 -3.52
C PRO A 75 13.78 -2.01 -4.08
N SER A 76 14.03 -3.25 -3.67
CA SER A 76 13.06 -4.33 -3.83
C SER A 76 12.03 -4.31 -2.68
N TYR A 77 10.90 -4.98 -2.86
CA TYR A 77 9.92 -5.17 -1.77
C TYR A 77 10.58 -5.77 -0.51
N LYS A 78 11.48 -6.74 -0.70
CA LYS A 78 12.22 -7.36 0.41
C LYS A 78 13.06 -6.35 1.16
N ASP A 79 13.73 -5.44 0.46
CA ASP A 79 14.54 -4.38 1.06
C ASP A 79 13.67 -3.38 1.83
N VAL A 80 12.45 -3.08 1.35
CA VAL A 80 11.52 -2.19 2.07
C VAL A 80 10.99 -2.86 3.34
N CYS A 81 10.70 -4.16 3.30
CA CYS A 81 10.22 -4.92 4.46
C CYS A 81 11.23 -4.99 5.63
N THR A 82 12.53 -4.75 5.40
CA THR A 82 13.52 -4.71 6.49
C THR A 82 13.41 -3.47 7.36
N ASN A 83 12.65 -2.44 6.94
CA ASN A 83 12.55 -1.12 7.55
C ASN A 83 13.87 -0.33 7.60
N THR A 84 14.93 -0.77 6.90
CA THR A 84 16.24 -0.08 6.91
C THR A 84 16.40 0.92 5.78
N THR A 85 15.53 0.88 4.76
CA THR A 85 15.63 1.72 3.57
C THR A 85 14.97 3.09 3.74
N ASN A 86 14.15 3.26 4.77
CA ASN A 86 13.35 4.46 5.03
C ASN A 86 12.38 4.86 3.90
N HIS A 87 12.14 3.98 2.92
CA HIS A 87 11.12 4.24 1.91
C HIS A 87 9.72 4.28 2.52
N ALA A 88 8.84 5.11 1.95
CA ALA A 88 7.39 5.02 2.14
C ALA A 88 6.79 4.15 1.03
N GLU A 89 5.77 3.35 1.37
CA GLU A 89 4.82 2.86 0.38
C GLU A 89 3.92 4.02 -0.06
N VAL A 90 3.85 4.24 -1.36
CA VAL A 90 3.09 5.34 -1.96
C VAL A 90 2.23 4.90 -3.13
N VAL A 91 1.19 5.69 -3.36
CA VAL A 91 0.49 5.74 -4.64
C VAL A 91 0.88 7.04 -5.34
N ARG A 92 1.43 6.91 -6.56
CA ARG A 92 1.57 8.03 -7.51
C ARG A 92 0.32 8.06 -8.38
N VAL A 93 -0.38 9.18 -8.32
CA VAL A 93 -1.63 9.43 -9.02
C VAL A 93 -1.36 10.39 -10.16
N GLN A 94 -1.82 10.04 -11.36
CA GLN A 94 -1.93 10.96 -12.47
C GLN A 94 -3.40 11.37 -12.62
N TYR A 95 -3.66 12.66 -12.73
CA TYR A 95 -5.03 13.20 -12.83
C TYR A 95 -5.11 14.37 -13.80
N ASP A 96 -6.27 14.54 -14.43
CA ASP A 96 -6.61 15.72 -15.23
C ASP A 96 -7.13 16.82 -14.30
N PRO A 97 -6.42 17.96 -14.14
CA PRO A 97 -6.84 19.06 -13.29
C PRO A 97 -8.15 19.74 -13.72
N ASN A 98 -8.63 19.48 -14.96
CA ASN A 98 -9.93 19.98 -15.43
C ASN A 98 -11.11 19.10 -14.98
N GLU A 99 -10.86 17.83 -14.66
CA GLU A 99 -11.89 16.87 -14.22
C GLU A 99 -11.81 16.55 -12.73
N CYS A 100 -10.61 16.61 -12.13
CA CYS A 100 -10.36 16.32 -10.73
C CYS A 100 -9.46 17.40 -10.11
N THR A 101 -9.84 17.93 -8.94
CA THR A 101 -9.00 18.90 -8.24
C THR A 101 -8.06 18.22 -7.25
N TYR A 102 -6.94 18.87 -6.92
CA TYR A 102 -6.01 18.34 -5.93
C TYR A 102 -6.65 18.21 -4.54
N GLU A 103 -7.56 19.10 -4.18
CA GLU A 103 -8.35 19.04 -2.94
C GLU A 103 -9.22 17.78 -2.88
N THR A 104 -9.76 17.33 -4.02
CA THR A 104 -10.52 16.07 -4.09
C THR A 104 -9.62 14.88 -3.75
N LEU A 105 -8.37 14.89 -4.23
CA LEU A 105 -7.38 13.86 -3.89
C LEU A 105 -6.97 13.90 -2.41
N LEU A 106 -6.87 15.10 -1.84
CA LEU A 106 -6.60 15.31 -0.41
C LEU A 106 -7.76 14.85 0.47
N ASP A 107 -9.00 15.13 0.08
CA ASP A 107 -10.18 14.66 0.82
C ASP A 107 -10.23 13.13 0.87
N LEU A 108 -9.93 12.46 -0.25
CA LEU A 108 -9.79 11.01 -0.24
C LEU A 108 -8.66 10.56 0.69
N PHE A 109 -7.49 11.19 0.61
CA PHE A 109 -6.34 10.89 1.47
C PHE A 109 -6.74 10.91 2.96
N TRP A 110 -7.34 12.00 3.42
CA TRP A 110 -7.75 12.16 4.83
C TRP A 110 -8.85 11.18 5.26
N SER A 111 -9.69 10.72 4.33
CA SER A 111 -10.76 9.75 4.62
C SER A 111 -10.27 8.29 4.70
N ARG A 112 -9.11 7.99 4.12
CA ARG A 112 -8.69 6.60 3.85
C ARG A 112 -7.87 5.96 4.97
N HIS A 113 -7.29 6.76 5.86
CA HIS A 113 -6.30 6.28 6.84
C HIS A 113 -6.33 7.10 8.14
N ASP A 114 -5.71 6.63 9.22
CA ASP A 114 -5.49 7.42 10.44
C ASP A 114 -4.21 8.25 10.31
N PRO A 115 -4.30 9.60 10.15
CA PRO A 115 -3.14 10.47 9.96
C PRO A 115 -2.43 10.84 11.27
N THR A 116 -2.85 10.27 12.41
CA THR A 116 -2.33 10.61 13.76
C THR A 116 -1.36 9.55 14.30
N THR A 117 -1.13 8.49 13.52
CA THR A 117 -0.29 7.36 13.91
C THR A 117 1.08 7.41 13.23
N LEU A 118 2.14 7.64 14.03
CA LEU A 118 3.50 7.76 13.50
C LEU A 118 4.02 6.39 13.06
N ASN A 119 4.47 6.29 11.81
CA ASN A 119 5.08 5.07 11.23
C ASN A 119 4.23 3.81 11.44
N ARG A 120 2.91 3.95 11.30
CA ARG A 120 1.94 2.87 11.50
C ARG A 120 0.66 3.18 10.73
N GLN A 121 -0.01 2.13 10.26
CA GLN A 121 -1.42 2.21 9.87
C GLN A 121 -2.16 0.94 10.32
N GLY A 122 -3.10 1.08 11.26
CA GLY A 122 -3.75 -0.06 11.91
C GLY A 122 -2.74 -1.04 12.53
N LYS A 123 -2.79 -2.30 12.12
CA LYS A 123 -1.87 -3.37 12.57
C LYS A 123 -0.51 -3.35 11.85
N LEU A 124 -0.35 -2.55 10.79
CA LEU A 124 0.88 -2.46 10.00
C LEU A 124 1.84 -1.44 10.62
N VAL A 125 3.00 -1.90 11.10
CA VAL A 125 3.98 -1.07 11.81
C VAL A 125 5.27 -0.98 11.00
N GLY A 126 5.75 0.25 10.81
CA GLY A 126 7.01 0.54 10.14
C GLY A 126 6.98 1.86 9.39
N ALA A 127 8.16 2.43 9.15
CA ALA A 127 8.30 3.71 8.47
C ALA A 127 7.70 3.70 7.06
N GLN A 128 7.67 2.55 6.39
CA GLN A 128 7.04 2.37 5.09
C GLN A 128 5.53 2.59 5.09
N TYR A 129 4.85 2.44 6.23
CA TYR A 129 3.41 2.64 6.35
C TYR A 129 3.05 4.03 6.90
N ARG A 130 3.99 4.97 6.92
CA ARG A 130 3.75 6.33 7.42
C ARG A 130 2.75 7.09 6.56
N SER A 131 2.15 8.11 7.18
CA SER A 131 1.30 9.08 6.50
C SER A 131 2.17 10.19 5.89
N GLY A 132 1.98 10.48 4.60
CA GLY A 132 2.76 11.48 3.88
C GLY A 132 2.08 11.99 2.62
N ILE A 133 2.28 13.26 2.32
CA ILE A 133 1.87 13.93 1.07
C ILE A 133 3.14 14.46 0.42
N TYR A 134 3.40 14.01 -0.81
CA TYR A 134 4.60 14.39 -1.55
C TYR A 134 4.24 15.25 -2.74
N PHE A 135 4.55 16.55 -2.64
CA PHE A 135 4.07 17.54 -3.60
C PHE A 135 5.08 17.77 -4.74
N TYR A 136 4.57 18.01 -5.94
CA TYR A 136 5.33 18.35 -7.14
C TYR A 136 5.39 19.87 -7.38
N THR A 137 4.43 20.63 -6.84
CA THR A 137 4.33 22.08 -7.06
C THR A 137 4.10 22.85 -5.75
N PRO A 138 4.46 24.15 -5.70
CA PRO A 138 4.15 25.01 -4.56
C PRO A 138 2.63 25.15 -4.31
N GLU A 139 1.81 25.07 -5.35
CA GLU A 139 0.35 25.06 -5.26
C GLU A 139 -0.13 23.84 -4.44
N GLN A 140 0.38 22.64 -4.78
CA GLN A 140 0.08 21.42 -4.04
C GLN A 140 0.56 21.49 -2.59
N GLU A 141 1.74 22.04 -2.34
CA GLU A 141 2.24 22.24 -0.97
C GLU A 141 1.27 23.10 -0.16
N LYS A 142 0.87 24.25 -0.71
CA LYS A 142 -0.06 25.18 -0.06
C LYS A 142 -1.39 24.50 0.25
N LEU A 143 -2.01 23.86 -0.75
CA LEU A 143 -3.29 23.17 -0.60
C LEU A 143 -3.20 22.01 0.41
N ALA A 144 -2.10 21.25 0.39
CA ALA A 144 -1.87 20.17 1.35
C ALA A 144 -1.80 20.71 2.79
N ARG A 145 -1.06 21.80 3.01
CA ARG A 145 -0.93 22.45 4.34
C ARG A 145 -2.27 23.00 4.84
N GLU A 146 -3.02 23.69 3.98
CA GLU A 146 -4.35 24.20 4.31
C GLU A 146 -5.33 23.05 4.64
N SER A 147 -5.28 21.95 3.86
CA SER A 147 -6.10 20.77 4.12
C SER A 147 -5.75 20.09 5.45
N LEU A 148 -4.46 20.01 5.81
CA LEU A 148 -4.00 19.48 7.09
C LEU A 148 -4.54 20.31 8.25
N GLU A 149 -4.44 21.65 8.17
CA GLU A 149 -4.98 22.53 9.21
C GLU A 149 -6.49 22.35 9.39
N ASN A 150 -7.22 22.21 8.28
CA ASN A 150 -8.66 21.97 8.31
C ASN A 150 -9.02 20.59 8.87
N GLN A 151 -8.21 19.57 8.57
CA GLN A 151 -8.41 18.22 9.10
C GLN A 151 -8.03 18.14 10.58
N GLN A 152 -6.97 18.83 11.01
CA GLN A 152 -6.53 18.87 12.41
C GLN A 152 -7.62 19.44 13.33
N LYS A 153 -8.42 20.41 12.87
CA LYS A 153 -9.56 20.95 13.63
C LYS A 153 -10.63 19.90 13.94
N LYS A 154 -10.69 18.81 13.16
CA LYS A 154 -11.67 17.71 13.34
C LYS A 154 -11.12 16.58 14.21
N LEU A 155 -9.83 16.58 14.53
CA LEU A 155 -9.15 15.51 15.25
C LEU A 155 -8.55 16.02 16.56
N GLU A 156 -8.79 15.29 17.65
CA GLU A 156 -8.17 15.62 18.95
C GLU A 156 -6.67 15.30 18.97
N LYS A 157 -6.28 14.20 18.32
CA LYS A 157 -4.89 13.79 18.21
C LYS A 157 -4.18 14.62 17.14
N LYS A 158 -2.92 14.94 17.39
CA LYS A 158 -2.08 15.67 16.45
C LYS A 158 -1.83 14.82 15.19
N ILE A 159 -2.06 15.41 14.02
CA ILE A 159 -1.70 14.84 12.73
C ILE A 159 -0.17 14.79 12.62
N VAL A 160 0.33 13.64 12.18
CA VAL A 160 1.77 13.36 11.99
C VAL A 160 2.16 13.20 10.52
N SER A 161 1.21 13.43 9.60
CA SER A 161 1.45 13.40 8.16
C SER A 161 2.58 14.35 7.77
N GLU A 162 3.59 13.84 7.07
CA GLU A 162 4.64 14.68 6.50
C GLU A 162 4.17 15.33 5.19
N ILE A 163 4.54 16.59 4.98
CA ILE A 163 4.25 17.33 3.73
C ILE A 163 5.57 17.89 3.22
N ILE A 164 6.16 17.20 2.26
CA ILE A 164 7.52 17.45 1.75
C ILE A 164 7.58 17.29 0.22
N PRO A 165 8.61 17.81 -0.47
CA PRO A 165 8.73 17.66 -1.92
C PRO A 165 8.80 16.20 -2.37
N ALA A 166 8.17 15.89 -3.50
CA ALA A 166 8.30 14.60 -4.17
C ALA A 166 9.75 14.31 -4.56
N LYS A 167 10.18 13.08 -4.31
CA LYS A 167 11.51 12.56 -4.65
C LYS A 167 11.36 11.36 -5.56
N LYS A 168 12.49 10.85 -6.05
CA LYS A 168 12.55 9.74 -6.99
C LYS A 168 11.58 8.61 -6.63
N PHE A 169 10.64 8.37 -7.53
CA PHE A 169 9.67 7.30 -7.44
C PHE A 169 10.25 5.99 -8.01
N TYR A 170 10.16 4.92 -7.23
CA TYR A 170 10.51 3.57 -7.66
C TYR A 170 9.25 2.73 -7.76
N LYS A 171 8.77 2.51 -9.00
CA LYS A 171 7.60 1.69 -9.27
C LYS A 171 7.77 0.28 -8.70
N ALA A 172 6.80 -0.17 -7.91
CA ALA A 172 6.82 -1.51 -7.35
C ALA A 172 6.48 -2.55 -8.44
N PHE A 173 7.16 -3.70 -8.40
CA PHE A 173 6.87 -4.79 -9.32
C PHE A 173 5.55 -5.47 -8.93
N ARG A 174 4.57 -5.43 -9.84
CA ARG A 174 3.27 -6.10 -9.67
C ARG A 174 3.31 -7.46 -10.37
N LYS A 175 3.08 -8.56 -9.65
CA LYS A 175 2.99 -9.92 -10.24
C LYS A 175 1.73 -10.17 -11.07
N PHE A 176 0.76 -9.24 -11.10
CA PHE A 176 -0.50 -9.37 -11.84
C PHE A 176 -0.74 -8.16 -12.76
N PRO A 177 -0.92 -8.34 -14.08
CA PRO A 177 -1.09 -7.21 -15.00
C PRO A 177 -2.38 -6.40 -14.74
N GLN A 178 -2.32 -5.09 -15.00
CA GLN A 178 -3.42 -4.12 -14.87
C GLN A 178 -4.55 -4.27 -15.92
N SER A 179 -4.63 -5.40 -16.63
CA SER A 179 -5.66 -5.67 -17.63
C SER A 179 -6.89 -6.39 -17.05
N LEU A 180 -7.29 -6.06 -15.84
CA LEU A 180 -8.62 -6.39 -15.33
C LEU A 180 -9.52 -5.19 -15.59
N ASP A 181 -10.27 -5.35 -16.67
CA ASP A 181 -11.11 -4.37 -17.32
C ASP A 181 -12.02 -3.60 -16.35
N ARG A 182 -12.35 -2.38 -16.77
CA ARG A 182 -12.96 -1.27 -16.02
C ARG A 182 -14.40 -1.52 -15.52
N LYS A 183 -14.80 -2.78 -15.25
CA LYS A 183 -16.20 -3.16 -14.97
C LYS A 183 -16.45 -4.39 -14.08
N LYS A 184 -15.49 -4.89 -13.29
CA LYS A 184 -15.81 -5.93 -12.30
C LYS A 184 -15.29 -5.53 -10.93
N GLU A 185 -16.23 -5.38 -9.99
CA GLU A 185 -15.94 -5.11 -8.57
C GLU A 185 -14.97 -6.16 -8.03
N ILE A 186 -13.72 -5.76 -7.87
CA ILE A 186 -12.74 -6.51 -7.09
C ILE A 186 -12.83 -5.94 -5.68
N ASN A 187 -13.53 -6.66 -4.81
CA ASN A 187 -13.49 -6.42 -3.38
C ASN A 187 -12.27 -7.15 -2.81
N LEU A 188 -11.09 -6.53 -2.96
CA LEU A 188 -9.88 -7.02 -2.30
C LEU A 188 -9.83 -6.44 -0.89
N GLY A 189 -10.01 -7.34 0.09
CA GLY A 189 -10.41 -7.06 1.45
C GLY A 189 -9.59 -5.99 2.17
N MET A 190 -10.31 -4.97 2.63
CA MET A 190 -10.12 -4.46 3.98
C MET A 190 -10.40 -5.62 4.94
N VAL A 191 -9.41 -6.03 5.74
CA VAL A 191 -9.71 -6.73 6.98
C VAL A 191 -9.07 -5.95 8.11
N SER A 192 -9.81 -4.96 8.61
CA SER A 192 -9.72 -4.57 10.01
C SER A 192 -11.12 -4.57 10.57
N ASP A 193 -11.42 -5.61 11.35
CA ASP A 193 -12.43 -5.63 12.41
C ASP A 193 -13.58 -4.62 12.26
N ALA A 194 -14.55 -5.00 11.42
CA ALA A 194 -15.93 -4.58 11.60
C ALA A 194 -16.75 -5.86 11.72
N SER A 195 -17.44 -6.04 12.86
CA SER A 195 -18.43 -7.11 13.03
C SER A 195 -19.60 -6.85 12.09
N PHE A 196 -19.52 -7.35 10.85
CA PHE A 196 -20.61 -7.23 9.89
C PHE A 196 -21.64 -8.33 10.17
N HIS A 197 -22.83 -7.94 10.63
CA HIS A 197 -23.98 -8.83 10.73
C HIS A 197 -24.87 -8.57 9.50
N GLY A 198 -24.70 -9.39 8.47
CA GLY A 198 -25.51 -9.33 7.26
C GLY A 198 -24.99 -10.29 6.18
N PRO A 199 -25.85 -10.66 5.21
CA PRO A 199 -25.52 -11.67 4.22
C PRO A 199 -24.33 -11.23 3.37
N THR A 200 -23.23 -11.96 3.46
CA THR A 200 -22.00 -11.68 2.71
C THR A 200 -21.88 -12.72 1.59
N SER A 201 -21.76 -12.27 0.35
CA SER A 201 -21.53 -13.13 -0.81
C SER A 201 -20.05 -13.11 -1.15
N ILE A 202 -19.39 -14.27 -1.16
CA ILE A 202 -17.99 -14.40 -1.59
C ILE A 202 -17.96 -15.22 -2.88
N VAL A 203 -17.31 -14.67 -3.91
CA VAL A 203 -17.07 -15.34 -5.19
C VAL A 203 -15.60 -15.75 -5.22
N VAL A 204 -15.34 -17.06 -5.26
CA VAL A 204 -13.99 -17.61 -5.43
C VAL A 204 -13.81 -17.97 -6.91
N LEU A 205 -12.88 -17.30 -7.59
CA LEU A 205 -12.52 -17.64 -8.96
C LEU A 205 -11.28 -18.54 -8.96
N ASN A 206 -11.38 -19.67 -9.65
CA ASN A 206 -10.28 -20.60 -9.81
C ASN A 206 -9.29 -20.04 -10.87
N PRO A 207 -8.01 -19.84 -10.53
CA PRO A 207 -7.07 -19.14 -11.41
C PRO A 207 -6.55 -19.96 -12.61
N GLU A 208 -6.95 -21.22 -12.82
CA GLU A 208 -6.41 -22.09 -13.88
C GLU A 208 -7.34 -22.42 -15.06
N SER A 209 -8.57 -21.87 -15.13
CA SER A 209 -9.46 -22.13 -16.28
C SER A 209 -9.51 -20.95 -17.25
N ASP A 210 -8.74 -21.03 -18.34
CA ASP A 210 -9.04 -20.30 -19.56
C ASP A 210 -10.35 -20.86 -20.15
N GLU A 211 -11.29 -19.98 -20.45
CA GLU A 211 -12.66 -20.24 -20.95
C GLU A 211 -13.73 -20.61 -19.90
N GLY A 212 -14.50 -19.60 -19.47
CA GLY A 212 -15.96 -19.71 -19.30
C GLY A 212 -16.54 -20.44 -18.09
N ASP A 213 -15.75 -21.07 -17.22
CA ASP A 213 -16.31 -21.74 -16.03
C ASP A 213 -16.44 -20.78 -14.83
N GLU A 214 -17.69 -20.46 -14.46
CA GLU A 214 -18.01 -19.65 -13.28
C GLU A 214 -17.88 -20.48 -11.98
N GLY A 215 -17.01 -20.04 -11.07
CA GLY A 215 -16.74 -20.68 -9.77
C GLY A 215 -17.89 -20.55 -8.75
N ALA A 216 -17.87 -21.44 -7.76
CA ALA A 216 -18.92 -21.63 -6.77
C ALA A 216 -19.22 -20.37 -5.91
N VAL A 217 -20.50 -20.18 -5.59
CA VAL A 217 -20.99 -19.13 -4.67
C VAL A 217 -21.31 -19.77 -3.33
N VAL A 218 -20.63 -19.35 -2.26
CA VAL A 218 -20.92 -19.78 -0.90
C VAL A 218 -21.81 -18.73 -0.23
N PHE A 219 -22.99 -19.15 0.23
CA PHE A 219 -23.87 -18.33 1.07
C PHE A 219 -23.79 -18.82 2.51
N GLY A 220 -23.38 -17.97 3.45
CA GLY A 220 -23.40 -18.31 4.86
C GLY A 220 -23.35 -17.08 5.76
N ASP A 221 -24.33 -16.96 6.66
CA ASP A 221 -24.21 -16.10 7.84
C ASP A 221 -23.26 -16.77 8.84
N GLY A 222 -22.06 -16.23 9.03
CA GLY A 222 -21.06 -16.72 9.98
C GLY A 222 -19.63 -16.25 9.68
N ALA A 223 -18.79 -16.18 10.71
CA ALA A 223 -17.39 -15.80 10.59
C ALA A 223 -16.59 -16.84 9.78
N LEU A 224 -15.73 -16.37 8.88
CA LEU A 224 -14.81 -17.18 8.07
C LEU A 224 -13.40 -17.05 8.63
N ASP A 225 -12.86 -18.13 9.18
CA ASP A 225 -11.43 -18.25 9.46
C ASP A 225 -10.74 -18.87 8.23
N LEU A 226 -9.87 -18.09 7.59
CA LEU A 226 -9.02 -18.54 6.49
C LEU A 226 -7.63 -18.86 7.06
N ASP A 227 -7.32 -20.15 7.18
CA ASP A 227 -6.02 -20.62 7.65
C ASP A 227 -5.07 -20.82 6.45
N PHE A 228 -3.96 -20.08 6.42
CA PHE A 228 -2.92 -20.21 5.41
C PHE A 228 -1.72 -20.93 6.04
N SER A 229 -1.73 -22.25 6.04
CA SER A 229 -0.52 -23.03 6.34
C SER A 229 0.29 -23.24 5.05
N GLU A 230 1.60 -23.02 5.13
CA GLU A 230 2.53 -23.24 4.02
C GLU A 230 2.49 -24.72 3.59
N GLY A 231 1.96 -24.97 2.39
CA GLY A 231 2.12 -26.23 1.68
C GLY A 231 3.36 -26.19 0.80
N ASP A 232 4.18 -27.23 0.86
CA ASP A 232 5.37 -27.40 0.02
C ASP A 232 5.05 -27.33 -1.49
N HIS A 233 6.08 -26.94 -2.26
CA HIS A 233 6.07 -26.41 -3.62
C HIS A 233 5.40 -27.21 -4.77
N GLU A 234 4.60 -28.25 -4.52
CA GLU A 234 3.95 -29.04 -5.59
C GLU A 234 2.46 -29.36 -5.40
N THR A 235 1.75 -28.68 -4.48
CA THR A 235 0.28 -28.80 -4.39
C THR A 235 -0.42 -27.44 -4.50
N PRO A 236 -1.54 -27.32 -5.27
CA PRO A 236 -2.38 -26.12 -5.25
C PRO A 236 -2.83 -25.80 -3.82
N LEU A 237 -3.02 -24.51 -3.50
CA LEU A 237 -3.62 -24.07 -2.24
C LEU A 237 -4.95 -24.80 -2.03
N ASP A 238 -4.96 -25.80 -1.14
CA ASP A 238 -6.16 -26.54 -0.79
C ASP A 238 -6.95 -25.66 0.18
N LEU A 239 -7.84 -24.83 -0.37
CA LEU A 239 -8.71 -23.92 0.38
C LEU A 239 -9.79 -24.77 1.08
N ARG A 240 -9.44 -25.38 2.21
CA ARG A 240 -10.40 -26.08 3.06
C ARG A 240 -11.25 -25.05 3.81
N ILE A 241 -12.40 -24.71 3.23
CA ILE A 241 -13.47 -24.03 3.96
C ILE A 241 -13.99 -25.03 5.00
N GLN A 242 -13.54 -24.93 6.25
CA GLN A 242 -14.20 -25.62 7.35
C GLN A 242 -15.50 -24.86 7.66
N ALA A 243 -16.56 -25.17 6.93
CA ALA A 243 -17.90 -24.79 7.36
C ALA A 243 -18.25 -25.62 8.60
N GLU A 244 -18.56 -24.96 9.72
CA GLU A 244 -18.98 -25.65 10.96
C GLU A 244 -20.28 -26.48 10.78
N ASP A 245 -21.01 -26.29 9.68
CA ASP A 245 -22.19 -27.10 9.33
C ASP A 245 -22.16 -27.55 7.85
N PRO A 246 -21.92 -28.85 7.56
CA PRO A 246 -21.86 -29.37 6.20
C PRO A 246 -23.20 -29.34 5.45
N ARG A 247 -24.30 -28.90 6.09
CA ARG A 247 -25.63 -28.78 5.44
C ARG A 247 -25.88 -27.43 4.76
N ARG A 248 -24.93 -26.49 4.81
CA ARG A 248 -25.09 -25.12 4.28
C ARG A 248 -24.30 -24.83 3.00
N VAL A 249 -23.61 -25.82 2.44
CA VAL A 249 -23.00 -25.71 1.11
C VAL A 249 -24.05 -26.09 0.07
N ALA A 250 -24.53 -25.12 -0.71
CA ALA A 250 -25.35 -25.39 -1.88
C ALA A 250 -24.44 -25.46 -3.12
N GLU A 251 -24.24 -26.66 -3.66
CA GLU A 251 -23.68 -26.81 -5.01
C GLU A 251 -24.74 -26.34 -6.02
N VAL A 252 -24.45 -25.26 -6.74
CA VAL A 252 -25.31 -24.83 -7.85
C VAL A 252 -24.93 -25.65 -9.08
N PRO A 253 -25.84 -26.42 -9.69
CA PRO A 253 -25.50 -27.24 -10.84
C PRO A 253 -25.33 -26.38 -12.09
N VAL A 254 -24.19 -26.59 -12.78
CA VAL A 254 -23.84 -26.01 -14.07
C VAL A 254 -24.92 -26.33 -15.10
N ARG A 255 -25.60 -25.32 -15.65
CA ARG A 255 -26.37 -25.47 -16.89
C ARG A 255 -25.50 -25.02 -18.05
N ARG A 256 -25.06 -25.99 -18.87
CA ARG A 256 -24.50 -25.73 -20.19
C ARG A 256 -25.62 -25.20 -21.10
N GLY A 257 -25.44 -24.00 -21.62
CA GLY A 257 -26.26 -23.38 -22.66
C GLY A 257 -25.37 -22.54 -23.55
#